data_AF-A0A254SB54-F1
#
_entry.id   AF-A0A254SB54-F1
#
_cell.length_a   1.000
_cell.length_b   1.000
_cell.length_c   1.000
_cell.angle_alpha   90.00
_cell.angle_beta   90.00
_cell.angle_gamma   90.00
#
_symmetry.space_group_name_H-M   'P 1'
#
loop_
_entity.id
_entity.type
_entity.pdbx_description
1 polymer ?
#
loop_
_entity_poly.entity_id
_entity_poly.type
_entity_poly.pdbx_seq_one_letter_code
_entity_poly.pdbx_strand_id
1 'polypeptide(L)'
;MDLLKKLSVIASIAIACPAADFGYFSKHDAGQEVFSFLSSFDSPRNAALEKSASALPTTDPSIVQLNPAAVLIAEGKKRVAEAHWQTGEFASNQGTLSYTTQYQKFILQFSYNWISYGSITGYDEYGQETGKEYKPFSQLTTATVTYPMKHIRVGATLKFASDKLTGESGDQTALAAAFDWGLTWMSDSKNYGISFVARDFGAMIRGYVKKDADDSYPLSQTFAFGGFLKPRSVPRLTLFAETDFPRYAEPDLNLGAEYALGEFFRIRAGFTRTWLDLSRDIKELASSSSRPDESNEARVFSLGLGYTSDLFGFDYAFSYLAESMGYEHRLGLRIEF
;
A
#
# COMPACT_ATOMS: atom_id res chain seq x y z
N MET A 1 -25.78 -18.68 -13.40
CA MET A 1 -24.99 -19.81 -12.85
C MET A 1 -23.50 -19.73 -13.15
N ASP A 2 -23.05 -19.29 -14.33
CA ASP A 2 -21.62 -19.27 -14.69
C ASP A 2 -20.81 -18.13 -14.01
N LEU A 3 -21.46 -16.98 -13.76
CA LEU A 3 -20.86 -15.85 -13.01
C LEU A 3 -20.65 -16.18 -11.53
N LEU A 4 -21.62 -16.84 -10.90
CA LEU A 4 -21.56 -17.30 -9.51
C LEU A 4 -20.45 -18.34 -9.30
N LYS A 5 -20.22 -19.24 -10.27
CA LYS A 5 -19.09 -20.19 -10.24
C LYS A 5 -17.72 -19.51 -10.42
N LYS A 6 -17.64 -18.43 -11.20
CA LYS A 6 -16.39 -17.67 -11.39
C LYS A 6 -16.07 -16.78 -10.19
N LEU A 7 -17.09 -16.13 -9.62
CA LEU A 7 -17.00 -15.42 -8.35
C LEU A 7 -16.67 -16.38 -7.21
N SER A 8 -17.25 -17.58 -7.19
CA SER A 8 -16.92 -18.58 -6.16
C SER A 8 -15.48 -19.06 -6.29
N VAL A 9 -14.89 -19.19 -7.48
CA VAL A 9 -13.47 -19.59 -7.62
C VAL A 9 -12.50 -18.50 -7.14
N ILE A 10 -12.78 -17.22 -7.42
CA ILE A 10 -11.97 -16.10 -6.92
C ILE A 10 -12.13 -15.98 -5.40
N ALA A 11 -13.36 -16.07 -4.89
CA ALA A 11 -13.63 -16.15 -3.46
C ALA A 11 -13.00 -17.39 -2.83
N SER A 12 -12.97 -18.54 -3.51
CA SER A 12 -12.34 -19.77 -3.00
C SER A 12 -10.83 -19.64 -2.89
N ILE A 13 -10.17 -18.96 -3.83
CA ILE A 13 -8.71 -18.78 -3.78
C ILE A 13 -8.33 -17.74 -2.72
N ALA A 14 -9.17 -16.72 -2.50
CA ALA A 14 -9.00 -15.74 -1.42
C ALA A 14 -9.37 -16.30 -0.03
N ILE A 15 -10.38 -17.18 0.06
CA ILE A 15 -10.90 -17.73 1.33
C ILE A 15 -10.21 -19.05 1.72
N ALA A 16 -9.64 -19.83 0.79
CA ALA A 16 -9.02 -21.12 1.09
C ALA A 16 -7.57 -21.04 1.62
N CYS A 17 -7.03 -19.83 1.80
CA CYS A 17 -5.67 -19.64 2.31
C CYS A 17 -5.63 -19.08 3.75
N PRO A 18 -6.45 -19.61 4.68
CA PRO A 18 -5.91 -19.87 6.02
C PRO A 18 -6.51 -21.16 6.60
N ALA A 19 -5.97 -22.32 6.23
CA ALA A 19 -6.35 -23.60 6.87
C ALA A 19 -5.15 -24.49 7.21
N ALA A 20 -3.93 -23.95 7.20
CA ALA A 20 -2.76 -24.70 7.63
C ALA A 20 -1.97 -23.86 8.62
N ASP A 21 -1.66 -24.45 9.77
CA ASP A 21 -0.81 -24.00 10.89
C ASP A 21 0.65 -23.69 10.47
N PHE A 22 0.86 -23.07 9.32
CA PHE A 22 2.14 -22.55 8.83
C PHE A 22 2.04 -21.03 8.63
N GLY A 23 1.54 -20.33 9.65
CA GLY A 23 1.43 -18.87 9.64
C GLY A 23 2.80 -18.25 9.40
N TYR A 24 2.92 -17.53 8.30
CA TYR A 24 4.03 -16.60 8.06
C TYR A 24 4.08 -15.50 9.14
N PHE A 25 2.91 -15.21 9.74
CA PHE A 25 2.74 -14.43 10.96
C PHE A 25 2.67 -15.33 12.21
N SER A 26 3.35 -14.90 13.27
CA SER A 26 3.21 -15.43 14.63
C SER A 26 2.79 -14.30 15.56
N LYS A 27 1.78 -14.54 16.41
CA LYS A 27 1.28 -13.54 17.36
C LYS A 27 2.37 -12.99 18.30
N HIS A 28 3.41 -13.77 18.58
CA HIS A 28 4.53 -13.32 19.42
C HIS A 28 5.45 -12.33 18.72
N ASP A 29 5.41 -12.29 17.38
CA ASP A 29 6.26 -11.44 16.56
C ASP A 29 5.54 -10.13 16.18
N ALA A 30 4.29 -9.93 16.60
CA ALA A 30 3.50 -8.77 16.23
C ALA A 30 4.21 -7.43 16.53
N GLY A 31 4.33 -6.58 15.51
CA GLY A 31 4.94 -5.25 15.61
C GLY A 31 6.46 -5.21 15.77
N GLN A 32 7.16 -6.33 15.56
CA GLN A 32 8.64 -6.38 15.67
C GLN A 32 9.38 -5.88 14.42
N GLU A 33 8.68 -5.50 13.37
CA GLU A 33 9.29 -4.93 12.17
C GLU A 33 9.93 -3.57 12.42
N VAL A 34 11.13 -3.40 11.88
CA VAL A 34 11.76 -2.08 11.78
C VAL A 34 11.33 -1.39 10.49
N PHE A 35 11.31 -0.06 10.49
CA PHE A 35 10.90 0.75 9.33
C PHE A 35 9.48 0.44 8.82
N SER A 36 8.50 0.26 9.71
CA SER A 36 7.09 -0.01 9.36
C SER A 36 6.47 1.03 8.40
N PHE A 37 7.01 2.26 8.38
CA PHE A 37 6.58 3.33 7.49
C PHE A 37 6.77 3.04 5.99
N LEU A 38 7.55 2.04 5.60
CA LEU A 38 7.74 1.65 4.19
C LEU A 38 6.40 1.34 3.50
N SER A 39 5.43 0.86 4.27
CA SER A 39 4.12 0.42 3.79
C SER A 39 3.05 1.53 3.75
N SER A 40 3.36 2.75 4.19
CA SER A 40 2.37 3.82 4.41
C SER A 40 2.22 4.82 3.27
N PHE A 41 3.12 4.81 2.27
CA PHE A 41 3.14 5.78 1.15
C PHE A 41 2.06 5.54 0.10
N ASP A 42 0.82 5.25 0.50
CA ASP A 42 -0.27 4.97 -0.42
C ASP A 42 -0.70 6.23 -1.18
N SER A 43 -0.70 6.17 -2.52
CA SER A 43 -1.32 7.20 -3.34
C SER A 43 -2.83 7.33 -3.08
N PRO A 44 -3.47 8.45 -3.47
CA PRO A 44 -4.92 8.61 -3.28
C PRO A 44 -5.72 7.50 -3.95
N ARG A 45 -5.32 7.06 -5.16
CA ARG A 45 -6.00 5.95 -5.83
C ARG A 45 -5.86 4.64 -5.05
N ASN A 46 -4.65 4.32 -4.60
CA ASN A 46 -4.37 3.08 -3.87
C ASN A 46 -5.08 3.08 -2.51
N ALA A 47 -5.03 4.18 -1.77
CA ALA A 47 -5.74 4.34 -0.50
C ALA A 47 -7.26 4.27 -0.66
N ALA A 48 -7.85 4.92 -1.68
CA ALA A 48 -9.28 4.87 -1.95
C ALA A 48 -9.81 3.46 -2.27
N LEU A 49 -8.92 2.55 -2.69
CA LEU A 49 -9.23 1.15 -2.98
C LEU A 49 -8.70 0.22 -1.88
N GLU A 50 -8.28 0.76 -0.73
CA GLU A 50 -7.64 0.03 0.37
C GLU A 50 -6.58 -0.95 -0.12
N LYS A 51 -5.68 -0.51 -1.00
CA LYS A 51 -4.54 -1.30 -1.50
C LYS A 51 -4.92 -2.56 -2.30
N SER A 52 -6.20 -2.81 -2.60
CA SER A 52 -6.68 -4.02 -3.29
C SER A 52 -6.38 -4.10 -4.80
N ALA A 53 -5.78 -3.06 -5.38
CA ALA A 53 -5.70 -2.88 -6.82
C ALA A 53 -4.51 -3.57 -7.51
N SER A 54 -3.67 -4.34 -6.78
CA SER A 54 -2.39 -4.86 -7.29
C SER A 54 -2.49 -5.71 -8.57
N ALA A 55 -3.65 -6.33 -8.80
CA ALA A 55 -3.87 -7.26 -9.91
C ALA A 55 -4.16 -6.59 -11.26
N LEU A 56 -4.58 -5.33 -11.29
CA LEU A 56 -4.98 -4.66 -12.54
C LEU A 56 -3.87 -3.74 -13.05
N PRO A 57 -3.33 -4.01 -14.25
CA PRO A 57 -2.41 -3.07 -14.86
C PRO A 57 -3.07 -1.73 -15.21
N THR A 58 -2.42 -0.62 -14.87
CA THR A 58 -2.96 0.74 -15.00
C THR A 58 -1.89 1.74 -15.43
N THR A 59 -2.30 2.83 -16.07
CA THR A 59 -1.43 3.97 -16.45
C THR A 59 -1.14 4.92 -15.29
N ASP A 60 -1.80 4.71 -14.14
CA ASP A 60 -1.46 5.38 -12.89
C ASP A 60 -0.12 4.83 -12.37
N PRO A 61 0.95 5.64 -12.33
CA PRO A 61 2.28 5.16 -11.96
C PRO A 61 2.37 4.73 -10.50
N SER A 62 1.51 5.22 -9.62
CA SER A 62 1.54 4.86 -8.20
C SER A 62 1.24 3.38 -7.93
N ILE A 63 0.70 2.64 -8.90
CA ILE A 63 0.43 1.21 -8.75
C ILE A 63 1.68 0.40 -8.40
N VAL A 64 2.88 0.89 -8.73
CA VAL A 64 4.14 0.19 -8.40
C VAL A 64 4.37 0.05 -6.90
N GLN A 65 3.75 0.90 -6.08
CA GLN A 65 3.77 0.81 -4.62
C GLN A 65 3.10 -0.47 -4.12
N LEU A 66 2.06 -0.91 -4.83
CA LEU A 66 1.33 -2.15 -4.54
C LEU A 66 1.94 -3.33 -5.31
N ASN A 67 2.27 -3.13 -6.59
CA ASN A 67 2.80 -4.17 -7.46
C ASN A 67 3.69 -3.58 -8.57
N PRO A 68 5.01 -3.84 -8.54
CA PRO A 68 5.91 -3.36 -9.58
C PRO A 68 5.61 -3.92 -10.98
N ALA A 69 4.81 -4.99 -11.12
CA ALA A 69 4.42 -5.56 -12.41
C ALA A 69 3.26 -4.84 -13.09
N ALA A 70 2.52 -3.99 -12.37
CA ALA A 70 1.21 -3.50 -12.80
C ALA A 70 1.23 -2.15 -13.54
N VAL A 71 2.37 -1.44 -13.60
CA VAL A 71 2.41 -0.14 -14.27
C VAL A 71 2.34 -0.25 -15.81
N LEU A 72 1.72 0.74 -16.41
CA LEU A 72 1.64 0.98 -17.85
C LEU A 72 2.00 2.42 -18.16
N ILE A 73 2.38 2.66 -19.41
CA ILE A 73 2.45 4.01 -19.99
C ILE A 73 1.34 4.11 -21.03
N ALA A 74 0.64 5.25 -21.03
CA ALA A 74 -0.42 5.53 -21.98
C ALA A 74 0.10 5.55 -23.42
N GLU A 75 -0.73 5.13 -24.36
CA GLU A 75 -0.37 5.09 -25.77
C GLU A 75 -0.02 6.51 -26.27
N GLY A 76 1.10 6.65 -26.98
CA GLY A 76 1.60 7.93 -27.46
C GLY A 76 2.36 8.77 -26.43
N LYS A 77 2.42 8.36 -25.16
CA LYS A 77 3.23 8.99 -24.11
C LYS A 77 4.52 8.22 -23.87
N LYS A 78 5.50 8.86 -23.22
CA LYS A 78 6.77 8.19 -22.85
C LYS A 78 7.14 8.39 -21.40
N ARG A 79 6.56 9.41 -20.75
CA ARG A 79 6.93 9.85 -19.41
C ARG A 79 5.70 10.24 -18.61
N VAL A 80 5.74 9.95 -17.33
CA VAL A 80 4.74 10.39 -16.36
C VAL A 80 5.48 10.92 -15.15
N ALA A 81 5.15 12.13 -14.72
CA ALA A 81 5.55 12.66 -13.43
C ALA A 81 4.34 12.69 -12.51
N GLU A 82 4.50 12.28 -11.26
CA GLU A 82 3.43 12.26 -10.28
C GLU A 82 3.93 12.84 -8.95
N ALA A 83 3.04 13.56 -8.28
CA ALA A 83 3.19 13.98 -6.91
C ALA A 83 1.91 13.65 -6.14
N HIS A 84 2.04 13.08 -4.94
CA HIS A 84 0.91 12.99 -4.03
C HIS A 84 1.30 13.35 -2.60
N TRP A 85 0.28 13.78 -1.85
CA TRP A 85 0.40 14.32 -0.51
C TRP A 85 -0.71 13.78 0.37
N GLN A 86 -0.38 13.47 1.61
CA GLN A 86 -1.28 13.03 2.67
C GLN A 86 -1.21 14.00 3.84
N THR A 87 -2.38 14.26 4.42
CA THR A 87 -2.55 15.02 5.67
C THR A 87 -3.67 14.40 6.50
N GLY A 88 -3.52 14.40 7.82
CA GLY A 88 -4.49 13.82 8.76
C GLY A 88 -3.87 13.51 10.10
N GLU A 89 -4.57 12.72 10.91
CA GLU A 89 -4.21 12.46 12.32
C GLU A 89 -2.88 11.71 12.47
N PHE A 90 -2.59 10.76 11.57
CA PHE A 90 -1.35 9.95 11.64
C PHE A 90 -0.15 10.56 10.91
N ALA A 91 -0.37 11.54 10.04
CA ALA A 91 0.70 12.19 9.29
C ALA A 91 0.38 13.66 9.04
N SER A 92 1.11 14.53 9.72
CA SER A 92 1.01 15.98 9.51
C SER A 92 1.42 16.39 8.09
N ASN A 93 2.40 15.67 7.52
CA ASN A 93 2.90 15.86 6.17
C ASN A 93 3.64 14.61 5.69
N GLN A 94 3.01 13.86 4.80
CA GLN A 94 3.61 12.76 4.07
C GLN A 94 3.42 12.98 2.57
N GLY A 95 4.42 12.65 1.77
CA GLY A 95 4.29 12.79 0.33
C GLY A 95 5.27 11.96 -0.47
N THR A 96 5.02 11.95 -1.77
CA THR A 96 5.74 11.17 -2.76
C THR A 96 5.88 11.98 -4.03
N LEU A 97 7.07 11.89 -4.64
CA LEU A 97 7.35 12.33 -6.00
C LEU A 97 7.81 11.11 -6.79
N SER A 98 7.23 10.88 -7.96
CA SER A 98 7.63 9.78 -8.84
C SER A 98 7.81 10.24 -10.28
N TYR A 99 8.73 9.58 -10.96
CA TYR A 99 9.00 9.78 -12.38
C TYR A 99 9.09 8.42 -13.07
N THR A 100 8.18 8.18 -14.00
CA THR A 100 8.06 6.94 -14.76
C THR A 100 8.43 7.18 -16.22
N THR A 101 9.21 6.28 -16.82
CA THR A 101 9.59 6.37 -18.23
C THR A 101 9.67 5.00 -18.91
N GLN A 102 9.46 4.96 -20.22
CA GLN A 102 9.63 3.74 -21.01
C GLN A 102 11.00 3.70 -21.68
N TYR A 103 11.71 2.57 -21.52
CA TYR A 103 12.90 2.26 -22.28
C TYR A 103 12.77 0.89 -22.95
N GLN A 104 12.67 0.89 -24.28
CA GLN A 104 12.36 -0.31 -25.07
C GLN A 104 11.08 -1.02 -24.56
N LYS A 105 11.22 -2.26 -24.08
CA LYS A 105 10.15 -3.05 -23.48
C LYS A 105 10.03 -2.85 -21.97
N PHE A 106 10.96 -2.16 -21.34
CA PHE A 106 10.95 -1.95 -19.89
C PHE A 106 10.27 -0.62 -19.55
N ILE A 107 9.55 -0.61 -18.43
CA ILE A 107 9.09 0.62 -17.78
C ILE A 107 9.94 0.78 -16.53
N LEU A 108 10.51 1.97 -16.35
CA LEU A 108 11.35 2.33 -15.22
C LEU A 108 10.63 3.40 -14.41
N GLN A 109 10.63 3.29 -13.09
CA GLN A 109 10.13 4.33 -12.20
C GLN A 109 11.15 4.62 -11.11
N PHE A 110 11.34 5.90 -10.81
CA PHE A 110 12.06 6.36 -9.64
C PHE A 110 11.10 7.14 -8.76
N SER A 111 11.11 6.87 -7.45
CA SER A 111 10.33 7.64 -6.50
C SER A 111 11.14 8.10 -5.30
N TYR A 112 10.73 9.21 -4.74
CA TYR A 112 11.20 9.73 -3.47
C TYR A 112 9.99 10.03 -2.60
N ASN A 113 9.97 9.48 -1.40
CA ASN A 113 8.87 9.54 -0.46
C ASN A 113 9.40 10.06 0.88
N TRP A 114 8.58 10.82 1.61
CA TRP A 114 8.97 11.39 2.90
C TRP A 114 7.80 11.44 3.89
N ILE A 115 8.15 11.39 5.18
CA ILE A 115 7.24 11.64 6.30
C ILE A 115 7.91 12.63 7.23
N SER A 116 7.22 13.74 7.51
CA SER A 116 7.59 14.69 8.55
C SER A 116 6.68 14.49 9.76
N TYR A 117 7.28 14.19 10.91
CA TYR A 117 6.56 14.01 12.17
C TYR A 117 6.34 15.33 12.91
N GLY A 118 6.71 16.46 12.29
CA GLY A 118 6.65 17.77 12.91
C GLY A 118 7.76 17.99 13.93
N SER A 119 7.49 18.86 14.90
CA SER A 119 8.43 19.22 15.95
C SER A 119 8.00 18.62 17.28
N ILE A 120 8.92 17.97 17.97
CA ILE A 120 8.70 17.35 19.28
C ILE A 120 9.57 18.08 20.31
N THR A 121 8.95 18.64 21.34
CA THR A 121 9.65 19.25 22.47
C THR A 121 10.30 18.16 23.32
N GLY A 122 11.58 18.33 23.65
CA GLY A 122 12.31 17.40 24.51
C GLY A 122 12.04 17.63 25.99
N TYR A 123 11.70 16.58 26.71
CA TYR A 123 11.52 16.57 28.18
C TYR A 123 12.59 15.70 28.85
N ASP A 124 12.97 16.07 30.08
CA ASP A 124 13.81 15.23 30.93
C ASP A 124 12.99 14.16 31.68
N GLU A 125 13.67 13.32 32.46
CA GLU A 125 13.02 12.25 33.24
C GLU A 125 12.07 12.74 34.34
N TYR A 126 12.10 14.04 34.68
CA TYR A 126 11.21 14.69 35.64
C TYR A 126 10.06 15.43 34.97
N GLY A 127 9.97 15.36 33.63
CA GLY A 127 8.94 16.04 32.84
C GLY A 127 9.17 17.54 32.66
N GLN A 128 10.40 18.03 32.85
CA GLN A 128 10.75 19.42 32.58
C GLN A 128 11.26 19.59 31.15
N GLU A 129 10.90 20.70 30.51
CA GLU A 129 11.37 21.01 29.15
C GLU A 129 12.89 21.25 29.15
N THR A 130 13.58 20.54 28.27
CA THR A 130 15.04 20.64 28.10
C THR A 130 15.47 21.79 27.19
N GLY A 131 14.51 22.48 26.55
CA GLY A 131 14.76 23.48 25.51
C GLY A 131 15.24 22.90 24.17
N LYS A 132 15.27 21.56 24.03
CA LYS A 132 15.61 20.87 22.79
C LYS A 132 14.36 20.62 21.94
N GLU A 133 14.52 20.71 20.63
CA GLU A 133 13.46 20.43 19.67
C GLU A 133 13.94 19.36 18.70
N TYR A 134 13.18 18.26 18.60
CA TYR A 134 13.46 17.16 17.69
C TYR A 134 12.55 17.24 16.47
N LYS A 135 13.11 16.92 15.31
CA LYS A 135 12.39 16.91 14.03
C LYS A 135 12.58 15.55 13.35
N PRO A 136 11.83 14.52 13.78
CA PRO A 136 11.94 13.22 13.17
C PRO A 136 11.53 13.29 11.70
N PHE A 137 12.27 12.56 10.86
CA PHE A 137 12.06 12.59 9.42
C PHE A 137 12.45 11.24 8.81
N SER A 138 11.50 10.63 8.12
CA SER A 138 11.70 9.36 7.42
C SER A 138 11.64 9.57 5.92
N GLN A 139 12.48 8.85 5.18
CA GLN A 139 12.61 8.97 3.73
C GLN A 139 12.69 7.59 3.11
N LEU A 140 12.12 7.45 1.91
CA LEU A 140 12.20 6.23 1.11
C LEU A 140 12.46 6.60 -0.35
N THR A 141 13.54 6.09 -0.92
CA THR A 141 13.81 6.18 -2.36
C THR A 141 13.58 4.81 -2.99
N THR A 142 12.91 4.78 -4.14
CA THR A 142 12.66 3.54 -4.87
C THR A 142 13.13 3.62 -6.32
N ALA A 143 13.56 2.48 -6.84
CA ALA A 143 13.84 2.27 -8.26
C ALA A 143 13.13 0.98 -8.71
N THR A 144 12.17 1.11 -9.61
CA THR A 144 11.33 0.01 -10.10
C THR A 144 11.62 -0.26 -11.56
N VAL A 145 11.64 -1.54 -11.91
CA VAL A 145 11.65 -2.03 -13.30
C VAL A 145 10.46 -2.95 -13.53
N THR A 146 9.77 -2.74 -14.64
CA THR A 146 8.61 -3.53 -15.06
C THR A 146 8.83 -4.06 -16.47
N TYR A 147 8.51 -5.34 -16.67
CA TYR A 147 8.53 -6.00 -17.96
C TYR A 147 7.12 -6.52 -18.32
N PRO A 148 6.35 -5.78 -19.12
CA PRO A 148 5.02 -6.17 -19.54
C PRO A 148 5.06 -7.13 -20.73
N MET A 149 4.70 -8.41 -20.51
CA MET A 149 4.36 -9.34 -21.59
C MET A 149 2.84 -9.36 -21.80
N LYS A 150 2.37 -10.08 -22.83
CA LYS A 150 0.96 -10.06 -23.24
C LYS A 150 -0.01 -10.44 -22.12
N HIS A 151 0.22 -11.59 -21.48
CA HIS A 151 -0.63 -12.11 -20.39
C HIS A 151 0.04 -12.05 -19.04
N ILE A 152 1.37 -12.08 -19.01
CA ILE A 152 2.15 -12.10 -17.78
C ILE A 152 2.95 -10.81 -17.71
N ARG A 153 3.02 -10.20 -16.54
CA ARG A 153 3.87 -9.06 -16.27
C ARG A 153 4.69 -9.38 -15.05
N VAL A 154 5.94 -8.97 -15.07
CA VAL A 154 6.85 -9.09 -13.94
C VAL A 154 7.43 -7.73 -13.63
N GLY A 155 7.73 -7.49 -12.37
CA GLY A 155 8.43 -6.29 -11.96
C GLY A 155 9.18 -6.50 -10.66
N ALA A 156 10.13 -5.62 -10.41
CA ALA A 156 10.89 -5.57 -9.17
C ALA A 156 11.16 -4.13 -8.78
N THR A 157 11.22 -3.89 -7.47
CA THR A 157 11.56 -2.58 -6.90
C THR A 157 12.72 -2.75 -5.95
N LEU A 158 13.72 -1.86 -6.01
CA LEU A 158 14.71 -1.67 -4.96
C LEU A 158 14.31 -0.47 -4.11
N LYS A 159 14.40 -0.63 -2.79
CA LYS A 159 14.02 0.36 -1.79
C LYS A 159 15.23 0.70 -0.92
N PHE A 160 15.48 1.98 -0.73
CA PHE A 160 16.45 2.49 0.23
C PHE A 160 15.75 3.45 1.17
N ALA A 161 15.73 3.11 2.45
CA ALA A 161 15.07 3.90 3.47
C ALA A 161 16.10 4.51 4.42
N SER A 162 15.80 5.72 4.85
CA SER A 162 16.56 6.39 5.91
C SER A 162 15.60 7.00 6.91
N ASP A 163 15.93 6.83 8.19
CA ASP A 163 15.08 7.31 9.26
C ASP A 163 15.91 8.05 10.31
N LYS A 164 15.48 9.26 10.64
CA LYS A 164 16.14 10.12 11.61
C LYS A 164 15.15 10.42 12.72
N LEU A 165 15.44 9.94 13.93
CA LEU A 165 14.63 10.23 15.11
C LEU A 165 15.05 11.54 15.78
N THR A 166 16.34 11.67 16.10
CA THR A 166 16.90 12.84 16.79
C THR A 166 18.20 13.33 16.12
N GLY A 167 18.83 14.35 16.70
CA GLY A 167 20.19 14.81 16.36
C GLY A 167 21.16 14.80 17.55
N GLU A 168 20.89 13.97 18.56
CA GLU A 168 21.66 13.94 19.81
C GLU A 168 23.01 13.23 19.68
N SER A 169 23.88 13.48 20.67
CA SER A 169 25.21 12.85 20.70
C SER A 169 25.10 11.36 21.00
N GLY A 170 25.34 10.53 19.98
CA GLY A 170 25.29 9.06 20.07
C GLY A 170 24.28 8.46 19.09
N ASP A 171 23.33 9.28 18.65
CA ASP A 171 22.31 8.93 17.68
C ASP A 171 22.85 9.11 16.26
N GLN A 172 22.27 8.35 15.33
CA GLN A 172 22.57 8.42 13.92
C GLN A 172 21.32 8.11 13.10
N THR A 173 21.33 8.54 11.84
CA THR A 173 20.28 8.17 10.89
C THR A 173 20.34 6.66 10.63
N ALA A 174 19.26 5.94 10.94
CA ALA A 174 19.13 4.54 10.61
C ALA A 174 18.96 4.38 9.09
N LEU A 175 19.48 3.29 8.53
CA LEU A 175 19.37 2.97 7.11
C LEU A 175 18.85 1.54 6.93
N ALA A 176 18.01 1.35 5.93
CA ALA A 176 17.55 0.03 5.52
C ALA A 176 17.53 -0.09 3.99
N ALA A 177 17.64 -1.32 3.51
CA ALA A 177 17.34 -1.64 2.12
C ALA A 177 16.37 -2.80 2.04
N ALA A 178 15.48 -2.73 1.05
CA ALA A 178 14.51 -3.76 0.75
C ALA A 178 14.41 -3.97 -0.75
N PHE A 179 13.79 -5.08 -1.12
CA PHE A 179 13.33 -5.29 -2.48
C PHE A 179 11.89 -5.80 -2.48
N ASP A 180 11.18 -5.45 -3.54
CA ASP A 180 9.89 -6.00 -3.87
C ASP A 180 9.98 -6.74 -5.20
N TRP A 181 9.10 -7.70 -5.40
CA TRP A 181 8.87 -8.30 -6.69
C TRP A 181 7.40 -8.66 -6.87
N GLY A 182 6.96 -8.62 -8.11
CA GLY A 182 5.55 -8.79 -8.45
C GLY A 182 5.37 -9.55 -9.74
N LEU A 183 4.28 -10.30 -9.79
CA LEU A 183 3.78 -11.02 -10.95
C LEU A 183 2.31 -10.66 -11.13
N THR A 184 1.90 -10.37 -12.35
CA THR A 184 0.49 -10.21 -12.70
C THR A 184 0.17 -11.07 -13.90
N TRP A 185 -0.90 -11.86 -13.81
CA TRP A 185 -1.48 -12.55 -14.95
C TRP A 185 -2.84 -11.94 -15.28
N MET A 186 -3.11 -11.72 -16.57
CA MET A 186 -4.37 -11.19 -17.06
C MET A 186 -4.89 -12.04 -18.22
N SER A 187 -6.21 -12.30 -18.20
CA SER A 187 -6.90 -13.02 -19.27
C SER A 187 -6.84 -12.28 -20.61
N ASP A 188 -6.94 -13.01 -21.73
CA ASP A 188 -7.04 -12.42 -23.08
C ASP A 188 -8.17 -11.38 -23.19
N SER A 189 -9.29 -11.62 -22.49
CA SER A 189 -10.44 -10.72 -22.50
C SER A 189 -10.25 -9.46 -21.64
N LYS A 190 -9.17 -9.38 -20.85
CA LYS A 190 -8.85 -8.30 -19.90
C LYS A 190 -9.94 -8.01 -18.85
N ASN A 191 -10.86 -8.95 -18.65
CA ASN A 191 -11.96 -8.81 -17.70
C ASN A 191 -11.62 -9.35 -16.31
N TYR A 192 -10.57 -10.15 -16.19
CA TYR A 192 -10.09 -10.66 -14.92
C TYR A 192 -8.60 -10.96 -15.00
N GLY A 193 -7.97 -10.95 -13.84
CA GLY A 193 -6.57 -11.26 -13.64
C GLY A 193 -6.28 -11.45 -12.17
N ILE A 194 -5.07 -11.96 -11.90
CA ILE A 194 -4.56 -12.23 -10.55
C ILE A 194 -3.14 -11.68 -10.44
N SER A 195 -2.72 -11.37 -9.22
CA SER A 195 -1.36 -10.98 -8.88
C SER A 195 -0.83 -11.79 -7.72
N PHE A 196 0.50 -11.90 -7.71
CA PHE A 196 1.25 -12.30 -6.53
C PHE A 196 2.40 -11.30 -6.35
N VAL A 197 2.54 -10.77 -5.14
CA VAL A 197 3.54 -9.75 -4.83
C VAL A 197 4.23 -10.12 -3.52
N ALA A 198 5.51 -9.82 -3.43
CA ALA A 198 6.29 -9.86 -2.21
C ALA A 198 6.88 -8.46 -2.01
N ARG A 199 6.59 -7.83 -0.86
CA ARG A 199 6.96 -6.46 -0.53
C ARG A 199 7.88 -6.43 0.69
N ASP A 200 8.80 -5.48 0.71
CA ASP A 200 9.65 -5.14 1.85
C ASP A 200 10.54 -6.28 2.33
N PHE A 201 11.06 -7.09 1.38
CA PHE A 201 12.05 -8.11 1.70
C PHE A 201 13.41 -7.46 1.87
N GLY A 202 13.86 -7.34 3.12
CA GLY A 202 15.14 -6.72 3.42
C GLY A 202 15.40 -6.62 4.91
N ALA A 203 16.35 -5.76 5.25
CA ALA A 203 16.81 -5.57 6.62
C ALA A 203 17.35 -4.16 6.84
N MET A 204 17.43 -3.81 8.12
CA MET A 204 18.21 -2.66 8.57
C MET A 204 19.70 -2.92 8.36
N ILE A 205 20.36 -1.95 7.72
CA ILE A 205 21.79 -1.93 7.42
C ILE A 205 22.56 -1.16 8.49
N ARG A 206 21.90 -0.15 9.10
CA ARG A 206 22.48 0.67 10.16
C ARG A 206 21.42 1.05 11.18
N GLY A 207 21.70 0.76 12.45
CA GLY A 207 20.83 1.10 13.59
C GLY A 207 20.83 2.59 13.98
N TYR A 208 19.86 2.95 14.81
CA TYR A 208 19.63 4.31 15.31
C TYR A 208 20.73 4.80 16.28
N VAL A 209 21.40 3.88 16.95
CA VAL A 209 22.47 4.17 17.91
C VAL A 209 23.76 3.55 17.42
N LYS A 210 24.90 4.24 17.59
CA LYS A 210 26.20 3.74 17.12
C LYS A 210 26.62 2.41 17.73
N LYS A 211 26.18 2.13 18.97
CA LYS A 211 26.52 0.91 19.70
C LYS A 211 25.83 -0.33 19.13
N ASP A 212 24.62 -0.14 18.60
CA ASP A 212 23.75 -1.20 18.06
C ASP A 212 23.73 -1.16 16.52
N ALA A 213 24.75 -0.54 15.92
CA ALA A 213 24.82 -0.35 14.46
C ALA A 213 24.96 -1.67 13.69
N ASP A 214 25.45 -2.72 14.36
CA ASP A 214 25.71 -4.04 13.78
C ASP A 214 24.52 -5.01 13.93
N ASP A 215 23.49 -4.66 14.71
CA ASP A 215 22.30 -5.48 14.85
C ASP A 215 21.41 -5.34 13.62
N SER A 216 21.15 -6.45 12.93
CA SER A 216 20.30 -6.45 11.74
C SER A 216 18.91 -6.97 12.07
N TYR A 217 17.92 -6.08 11.98
CA TYR A 217 16.52 -6.42 12.14
C TYR A 217 15.83 -6.51 10.77
N PRO A 218 14.98 -7.53 10.56
CA PRO A 218 14.20 -7.68 9.34
C PRO A 218 13.12 -6.59 9.20
N LEU A 219 12.87 -6.19 7.96
CA LEU A 219 11.73 -5.34 7.59
C LEU A 219 10.41 -6.13 7.60
N SER A 220 9.29 -5.46 7.30
CA SER A 220 7.92 -6.01 7.40
C SER A 220 7.71 -7.34 6.69
N GLN A 221 8.33 -7.53 5.51
CA GLN A 221 8.20 -8.69 4.63
C GLN A 221 6.74 -9.16 4.45
N THR A 222 6.11 -8.79 3.34
CA THR A 222 4.67 -9.06 3.14
C THR A 222 4.45 -9.78 1.81
N PHE A 223 3.73 -10.90 1.85
CA PHE A 223 3.18 -11.50 0.63
C PHE A 223 1.77 -11.00 0.37
N ALA A 224 1.41 -10.75 -0.88
CA ALA A 224 0.09 -10.29 -1.28
C ALA A 224 -0.44 -11.12 -2.45
N PHE A 225 -1.71 -11.51 -2.36
CA PHE A 225 -2.43 -12.19 -3.44
C PHE A 225 -3.64 -11.36 -3.82
N GLY A 226 -3.63 -10.82 -5.04
CA GLY A 226 -4.66 -9.94 -5.55
C GLY A 226 -5.44 -10.54 -6.72
N GLY A 227 -6.65 -10.05 -6.92
CA GLY A 227 -7.49 -10.37 -8.07
C GLY A 227 -8.38 -9.19 -8.46
N PHE A 228 -8.69 -9.09 -9.75
CA PHE A 228 -9.69 -8.14 -10.22
C PHE A 228 -10.71 -8.80 -11.13
N LEU A 229 -11.91 -8.23 -11.19
CA LEU A 229 -12.99 -8.63 -12.08
C LEU A 229 -13.70 -7.40 -12.64
N LYS A 230 -13.98 -7.41 -13.94
CA LYS A 230 -14.84 -6.46 -14.65
C LYS A 230 -16.12 -7.19 -15.04
N PRO A 231 -17.19 -7.10 -14.23
CA PRO A 231 -18.43 -7.81 -14.49
C PRO A 231 -19.07 -7.33 -15.79
N ARG A 232 -19.44 -8.24 -16.68
CA ARG A 232 -20.14 -7.88 -17.94
C ARG A 232 -21.53 -7.27 -17.68
N SER A 233 -22.15 -7.60 -16.55
CA SER A 233 -23.49 -7.13 -16.16
C SER A 233 -23.52 -5.65 -15.76
N VAL A 234 -22.39 -5.12 -15.28
CA VAL A 234 -22.25 -3.71 -14.90
C VAL A 234 -21.04 -3.17 -15.65
N PRO A 235 -21.23 -2.70 -16.90
CA PRO A 235 -20.15 -2.07 -17.65
C PRO A 235 -19.52 -0.96 -16.81
N ARG A 236 -18.22 -0.71 -17.00
CA ARG A 236 -17.48 0.36 -16.31
C ARG A 236 -17.20 0.14 -14.82
N LEU A 237 -17.73 -0.93 -14.22
CA LEU A 237 -17.35 -1.37 -12.88
C LEU A 237 -16.13 -2.29 -12.93
N THR A 238 -15.16 -2.04 -12.05
CA THR A 238 -14.09 -2.98 -11.72
C THR A 238 -14.13 -3.27 -10.23
N LEU A 239 -14.09 -4.55 -9.89
CA LEU A 239 -14.01 -5.05 -8.53
C LEU A 239 -12.61 -5.59 -8.27
N PHE A 240 -12.14 -5.39 -7.05
CA PHE A 240 -10.82 -5.75 -6.58
C PHE A 240 -10.95 -6.52 -5.26
N ALA A 241 -10.09 -7.51 -5.08
CA ALA A 241 -9.93 -8.23 -3.84
C ALA A 241 -8.47 -8.62 -3.68
N GLU A 242 -7.91 -8.38 -2.50
CA GLU A 242 -6.53 -8.71 -2.19
C GLU A 242 -6.42 -9.19 -0.76
N THR A 243 -5.53 -10.14 -0.52
CA THR A 243 -5.17 -10.57 0.82
C THR A 243 -3.69 -10.41 1.03
N ASP A 244 -3.35 -9.74 2.13
CA ASP A 244 -1.99 -9.51 2.56
C ASP A 244 -1.65 -10.47 3.71
N PHE A 245 -0.45 -11.03 3.63
CA PHE A 245 0.15 -11.91 4.62
C PHE A 245 1.47 -11.27 5.08
N PRO A 246 1.41 -10.26 5.96
CA PRO A 246 2.59 -9.67 6.58
C PRO A 246 3.22 -10.64 7.59
N ARG A 247 4.52 -10.50 7.86
CA ARG A 247 5.21 -11.34 8.85
C ARG A 247 4.92 -10.95 10.30
N TYR A 248 4.65 -9.68 10.56
CA TYR A 248 4.52 -9.11 11.92
C TYR A 248 3.15 -8.50 12.20
N ALA A 249 2.13 -8.83 11.39
CA ALA A 249 0.75 -8.42 11.62
C ALA A 249 -0.23 -9.53 11.20
N GLU A 250 -1.47 -9.43 11.67
CA GLU A 250 -2.54 -10.35 11.27
C GLU A 250 -2.83 -10.18 9.76
N PRO A 251 -3.04 -11.28 9.01
CA PRO A 251 -3.44 -11.20 7.61
C PRO A 251 -4.75 -10.44 7.40
N ASP A 252 -4.80 -9.60 6.38
CA ASP A 252 -5.94 -8.75 6.07
C ASP A 252 -6.54 -9.00 4.69
N LEU A 253 -7.83 -8.65 4.58
CA LEU A 253 -8.62 -8.70 3.36
C LEU A 253 -8.97 -7.27 2.95
N ASN A 254 -8.52 -6.93 1.76
CA ASN A 254 -8.73 -5.65 1.11
C ASN A 254 -9.70 -5.80 -0.06
N LEU A 255 -10.81 -5.07 -0.01
CA LEU A 255 -11.82 -5.04 -1.07
C LEU A 255 -11.93 -3.63 -1.65
N GLY A 256 -12.02 -3.55 -2.98
CA GLY A 256 -12.13 -2.28 -3.68
C GLY A 256 -13.10 -2.33 -4.85
N ALA A 257 -13.71 -1.19 -5.16
CA ALA A 257 -14.53 -1.01 -6.34
C ALA A 257 -14.19 0.33 -7.01
N GLU A 258 -13.98 0.29 -8.32
CA GLU A 258 -13.78 1.49 -9.15
C GLU A 258 -14.86 1.53 -10.24
N TYR A 259 -15.59 2.64 -10.31
CA TYR A 259 -16.61 2.87 -11.32
C TYR A 259 -16.23 4.03 -12.23
N ALA A 260 -16.23 3.78 -13.54
CA ALA A 260 -15.97 4.76 -14.57
C ALA A 260 -17.19 5.63 -14.89
N LEU A 261 -17.20 6.88 -14.43
CA LEU A 261 -18.19 7.89 -14.78
C LEU A 261 -17.78 8.61 -16.07
N GLY A 262 -18.18 8.00 -17.19
CA GLY A 262 -17.79 8.49 -18.51
C GLY A 262 -16.29 8.30 -18.78
N GLU A 263 -15.71 9.24 -19.50
CA GLU A 263 -14.31 9.17 -19.94
C GLU A 263 -13.36 9.70 -18.86
N PHE A 264 -13.72 10.83 -18.24
CA PHE A 264 -12.80 11.58 -17.37
C PHE A 264 -12.85 11.19 -15.90
N PHE A 265 -14.01 10.79 -15.38
CA PHE A 265 -14.18 10.62 -13.93
C PHE A 265 -14.19 9.14 -13.50
N ARG A 266 -13.68 8.91 -12.29
CA ARG A 266 -13.64 7.59 -11.62
C ARG A 266 -14.06 7.78 -10.17
N ILE A 267 -15.06 7.03 -9.70
CA ILE A 267 -15.38 6.95 -8.27
C ILE A 267 -14.83 5.65 -7.73
N ARG A 268 -14.29 5.71 -6.51
CA ARG A 268 -13.64 4.59 -5.83
C ARG A 268 -14.19 4.45 -4.42
N ALA A 269 -14.33 3.21 -4.00
CA ALA A 269 -14.60 2.86 -2.62
C ALA A 269 -13.77 1.64 -2.25
N GLY A 270 -13.29 1.61 -1.01
CA GLY A 270 -12.49 0.54 -0.48
C GLY A 270 -12.88 0.21 0.96
N PHE A 271 -12.65 -1.04 1.33
CA PHE A 271 -12.91 -1.58 2.67
C PHE A 271 -11.78 -2.56 3.01
N THR A 272 -11.28 -2.49 4.24
CA THR A 272 -10.24 -3.39 4.73
C THR A 272 -10.58 -3.92 6.11
N ARG A 273 -10.31 -5.22 6.33
CA ARG A 273 -10.42 -5.89 7.64
C ARG A 273 -9.46 -7.07 7.73
N THR A 274 -8.95 -7.33 8.94
CA THR A 274 -8.22 -8.56 9.21
C THR A 274 -9.13 -9.79 9.06
N TRP A 275 -8.57 -10.92 8.64
CA TRP A 275 -9.30 -12.19 8.60
C TRP A 275 -9.78 -12.62 9.98
N LEU A 276 -8.99 -12.30 11.02
CA LEU A 276 -9.34 -12.53 12.41
C LEU A 276 -10.62 -11.77 12.78
N ASP A 277 -10.66 -10.46 12.51
CA ASP A 277 -11.82 -9.61 12.81
C ASP A 277 -13.04 -10.06 12.00
N LEU A 278 -12.88 -10.37 10.71
CA LEU A 278 -13.99 -10.88 9.88
C LEU A 278 -14.56 -12.20 10.43
N SER A 279 -13.69 -13.11 10.89
CA SER A 279 -14.13 -14.39 11.48
C SER A 279 -14.89 -14.20 12.80
N ARG A 280 -14.51 -13.17 13.58
CA ARG A 280 -15.19 -12.80 14.82
C ARG A 280 -16.54 -12.17 14.50
N ASP A 281 -16.59 -11.22 13.58
CA ASP A 281 -17.82 -10.56 13.12
C ASP A 281 -18.88 -11.57 12.65
N ILE A 282 -18.47 -12.57 11.86
CA ILE A 282 -19.36 -13.64 11.38
C ILE A 282 -19.91 -14.49 12.54
N LYS A 283 -19.05 -14.85 13.50
CA LYS A 283 -19.46 -15.64 14.68
C LYS A 283 -20.42 -14.85 15.57
N GLU A 284 -20.18 -13.55 15.74
CA GLU A 284 -21.03 -12.66 16.52
C GLU A 284 -22.40 -12.42 15.88
N LEU A 285 -22.46 -12.22 14.56
CA LEU A 285 -23.72 -12.15 13.83
C LEU A 285 -24.54 -13.43 14.01
N ALA A 286 -23.87 -14.57 14.16
CA ALA A 286 -24.51 -15.85 14.46
C ALA A 286 -24.86 -16.05 15.95
N SER A 287 -24.13 -15.43 16.89
CA SER A 287 -24.29 -15.64 18.34
C SER A 287 -24.99 -14.51 19.12
N SER A 288 -25.30 -13.37 18.49
CA SER A 288 -25.99 -12.21 19.09
C SER A 288 -25.37 -11.69 20.41
N SER A 289 -24.03 -11.68 20.51
CA SER A 289 -23.29 -11.18 21.70
C SER A 289 -22.57 -9.85 21.43
N SER A 290 -22.43 -9.00 22.45
CA SER A 290 -21.77 -7.69 22.33
C SER A 290 -20.24 -7.74 22.50
N ARG A 291 -19.56 -6.92 21.70
CA ARG A 291 -18.11 -6.79 21.48
C ARG A 291 -17.33 -6.13 22.65
N PRO A 292 -16.00 -6.34 22.74
CA PRO A 292 -15.00 -5.33 23.15
C PRO A 292 -14.51 -4.51 21.94
N ASP A 293 -14.40 -3.18 22.05
CA ASP A 293 -14.29 -2.22 20.93
C ASP A 293 -13.06 -2.27 19.99
N GLU A 294 -12.15 -3.23 20.14
CA GLU A 294 -10.80 -3.20 19.54
C GLU A 294 -10.74 -3.79 18.11
N SER A 295 -10.24 -3.02 17.15
CA SER A 295 -10.03 -3.34 15.73
C SER A 295 -8.53 -3.48 15.46
N ASN A 296 -8.09 -4.54 14.76
CA ASN A 296 -6.67 -4.69 14.43
C ASN A 296 -6.24 -3.82 13.24
N GLU A 297 -7.21 -3.28 12.49
CA GLU A 297 -6.97 -2.34 11.40
C GLU A 297 -7.37 -0.92 11.76
N ALA A 298 -6.49 0.03 11.43
CA ALA A 298 -6.71 1.45 11.69
C ALA A 298 -7.66 2.10 10.69
N ARG A 299 -7.70 1.63 9.43
CA ARG A 299 -8.64 2.10 8.40
C ARG A 299 -9.87 1.19 8.35
N VAL A 300 -11.05 1.79 8.19
CA VAL A 300 -12.31 1.04 8.05
C VAL A 300 -12.80 1.08 6.62
N PHE A 301 -12.87 2.28 6.04
CA PHE A 301 -13.25 2.46 4.65
C PHE A 301 -12.60 3.70 4.08
N SER A 302 -12.45 3.69 2.76
CA SER A 302 -11.98 4.84 2.00
C SER A 302 -12.87 5.11 0.80
N LEU A 303 -12.96 6.38 0.43
CA LEU A 303 -13.65 6.87 -0.75
C LEU A 303 -12.69 7.70 -1.58
N GLY A 304 -12.85 7.68 -2.90
CA GLY A 304 -12.01 8.49 -3.78
C GLY A 304 -12.71 8.95 -5.05
N LEU A 305 -12.21 10.07 -5.56
CA LEU A 305 -12.61 10.65 -6.84
C LEU A 305 -11.36 10.89 -7.67
N GLY A 306 -11.34 10.35 -8.88
CA GLY A 306 -10.30 10.57 -9.87
C GLY A 306 -10.84 11.33 -11.06
N TYR A 307 -10.05 12.27 -11.57
CA TYR A 307 -10.19 12.91 -12.86
C TYR A 307 -8.97 12.57 -13.70
N THR A 308 -9.17 12.16 -14.96
CA THR A 308 -8.07 11.82 -15.88
C THR A 308 -8.34 12.45 -17.23
N SER A 309 -7.36 13.17 -17.75
CA SER A 309 -7.32 13.72 -19.11
C SER A 309 -6.06 13.22 -19.83
N ASP A 310 -5.91 13.57 -21.11
CA ASP A 310 -4.74 13.18 -21.91
C ASP A 310 -3.41 13.80 -21.44
N LEU A 311 -3.45 14.88 -20.64
CA LEU A 311 -2.26 15.60 -20.19
C LEU A 311 -2.02 15.45 -18.70
N PHE A 312 -3.09 15.42 -17.89
CA PHE A 312 -2.96 15.34 -16.44
C PHE A 312 -4.09 14.51 -15.81
N GLY A 313 -3.78 13.95 -14.64
CA GLY A 313 -4.75 13.29 -13.77
C GLY A 313 -4.71 13.91 -12.39
N PHE A 314 -5.86 14.00 -11.76
CA PHE A 314 -6.02 14.46 -10.38
C PHE A 314 -6.78 13.40 -9.60
N ASP A 315 -6.29 13.01 -8.44
CA ASP A 315 -6.94 12.02 -7.58
C ASP A 315 -7.04 12.55 -6.16
N TYR A 316 -8.21 12.38 -5.56
CA TYR A 316 -8.48 12.70 -4.17
C TYR A 316 -9.03 11.47 -3.47
N ALA A 317 -8.58 11.26 -2.22
CA ALA A 317 -9.11 10.22 -1.36
C ALA A 317 -9.35 10.72 0.05
N PHE A 318 -10.38 10.13 0.67
CA PHE A 318 -10.77 10.30 2.06
C PHE A 318 -10.80 8.92 2.71
N SER A 319 -10.13 8.78 3.84
CA SER A 319 -10.09 7.53 4.62
C SER A 319 -10.64 7.79 6.01
N TYR A 320 -11.56 6.94 6.47
CA TYR A 320 -12.10 6.98 7.82
C TYR A 320 -11.37 5.97 8.70
N LEU A 321 -10.87 6.44 9.84
CA LEU A 321 -10.09 5.65 10.77
C LEU A 321 -10.99 5.08 11.88
N ALA A 322 -10.68 3.86 12.32
CA ALA A 322 -11.35 3.18 13.42
C ALA A 322 -11.13 3.93 14.75
N GLU A 323 -11.92 3.58 15.77
CA GLU A 323 -11.66 3.96 17.16
C GLU A 323 -11.50 5.47 17.43
N SER A 324 -12.20 6.30 16.66
CA SER A 324 -12.11 7.77 16.77
C SER A 324 -10.73 8.34 16.48
N MET A 325 -9.87 7.59 15.78
CA MET A 325 -8.54 8.05 15.34
C MET A 325 -8.61 9.09 14.21
N GLY A 326 -9.81 9.55 13.85
CA GLY A 326 -10.02 10.68 12.95
C GLY A 326 -10.15 10.29 11.49
N TYR A 327 -9.59 11.12 10.62
CA TYR A 327 -9.71 11.00 9.17
C TYR A 327 -8.42 11.41 8.47
N GLU A 328 -8.22 10.89 7.26
CA GLU A 328 -7.09 11.23 6.42
C GLU A 328 -7.55 11.71 5.05
N HIS A 329 -6.81 12.67 4.52
CA HIS A 329 -7.00 13.22 3.19
C HIS A 329 -5.75 12.99 2.35
N ARG A 330 -5.94 12.55 1.11
CA ARG A 330 -4.86 12.37 0.14
C ARG A 330 -5.20 13.09 -1.16
N LEU A 331 -4.22 13.79 -1.71
CA LEU A 331 -4.31 14.54 -2.96
C LEU A 331 -3.16 14.13 -3.87
N GLY A 332 -3.45 13.90 -5.14
CA GLY A 332 -2.48 13.44 -6.13
C GLY A 332 -2.66 14.17 -7.45
N LEU A 333 -1.55 14.52 -8.08
CA LEU A 333 -1.48 15.09 -9.41
C LEU A 333 -0.47 14.30 -10.22
N ARG A 334 -0.86 13.90 -11.43
CA ARG A 334 0.06 13.34 -12.42
C ARG A 334 0.00 14.10 -13.73
N ILE A 335 1.11 14.14 -14.45
CA ILE A 335 1.26 14.79 -15.75
C ILE A 335 1.91 13.80 -16.72
N GLU A 336 1.32 13.64 -17.89
CA GLU A 336 1.72 12.67 -18.92
C GLU A 336 2.26 13.38 -20.17
N PHE A 337 3.51 13.08 -20.57
CA PHE A 337 4.20 13.76 -21.68
C PHE A 337 5.15 12.88 -22.50
#